data_AF-A0A381XF55-F1
#
_entry.id   AF-A0A381XF55-F1
#
_cell.length_a   1.000
_cell.length_b   1.000
_cell.length_c   1.000
_cell.angle_alpha   90.00
_cell.angle_beta   90.00
_cell.angle_gamma   90.00
#
_symmetry.space_group_name_H-M   'P 1'
#
loop_
_entity.id
_entity.type
_entity.pdbx_description
1 polymer ?
#
loop_
_entity_poly.entity_id
_entity_poly.type
_entity_poly.pdbx_seq_one_letter_code
_entity_poly.pdbx_strand_id
1 'polypeptide(L)'
;MEWDRWGQTWSHARMSTNGCVNLTSGSAGGSSSNCNDYTPQSLPYRDYTLYPFWTDLIRGTASGGQSSKMRFKDFGDYVVFGWYYMREYQRSSSNSFEAILYANNSFEYRYRELDIIQHDVVIGEQGKHSTTPADTKTYLYYNDNQSGYNTLDAYLANSGWPDLENGGSLFGGTETQMCELNALYSSNCSGYAAAYLSQQCALDTLYNSACDGYAAAYLAQQCGINTLYSEDCTGYDAAYLAYQCGQNTLYSTSCTGYAVALFLYECDVDVFFSSSCDGYASALAQEEALYDAIYGTNDDMYGYDGSDDGYDEYGTDEYYDEYGNTYAEEDLWYDEVYDEYLDPNDPCYENACENFTDADWYALDIEQFGQDQVDEWYGSDVEFSDEGYINYDVFDETPEEYWTSIDEGMDIYDLEIQEIQAGYTDADWYEYDLEEFGQEQVDEWYGTEVEFSDEGQIVYEEQYYEDEYLTDTYQEEY
;
A
#
# COMPACT_ATOMS: atom_id res chain seq x y z
N MET A 1 -27.36 -15.64 38.25
CA MET A 1 -26.18 -16.34 38.80
C MET A 1 -26.13 -16.21 40.33
N GLU A 2 -25.67 -17.25 41.05
CA GLU A 2 -25.21 -17.12 42.45
C GLU A 2 -23.69 -16.87 42.47
N TRP A 3 -23.20 -16.00 43.35
CA TRP A 3 -21.78 -15.62 43.41
C TRP A 3 -21.27 -15.66 44.85
N ASP A 4 -20.20 -16.40 45.12
CA ASP A 4 -19.66 -16.58 46.46
C ASP A 4 -18.49 -15.64 46.74
N ARG A 5 -18.61 -14.82 47.79
CA ARG A 5 -17.50 -13.98 48.27
C ARG A 5 -17.64 -13.59 49.72
N TRP A 6 -16.51 -13.46 50.42
CA TRP A 6 -16.46 -13.07 51.85
C TRP A 6 -17.29 -13.97 52.77
N GLY A 7 -17.32 -15.28 52.49
CA GLY A 7 -18.10 -16.26 53.25
C GLY A 7 -19.61 -16.13 53.08
N GLN A 8 -20.08 -15.47 52.01
CA GLN A 8 -21.48 -15.27 51.68
C GLN A 8 -21.72 -15.72 50.23
N THR A 9 -22.90 -16.28 49.96
CA THR A 9 -23.42 -16.52 48.62
C THR A 9 -24.41 -15.42 48.29
N TRP A 10 -24.18 -14.69 47.21
CA TRP A 10 -24.96 -13.53 46.79
C TRP A 10 -25.88 -13.89 45.63
N SER A 11 -27.14 -13.49 45.72
CA SER A 11 -28.15 -13.70 44.67
C SER A 11 -28.70 -12.39 44.11
N HIS A 12 -28.41 -11.26 44.77
CA HIS A 12 -28.95 -9.95 44.41
C HIS A 12 -27.85 -8.89 44.51
N ALA A 13 -27.87 -7.97 43.57
CA ALA A 13 -26.96 -6.83 43.56
C ALA A 13 -27.68 -5.58 43.07
N ARG A 14 -27.15 -4.41 43.44
CA ARG A 14 -27.63 -3.12 43.00
C ARG A 14 -26.46 -2.29 42.49
N MET A 15 -26.56 -1.80 41.26
CA MET A 15 -25.64 -0.82 40.69
C MET A 15 -26.11 0.61 40.97
N SER A 16 -25.19 1.51 41.29
CA SER A 16 -25.43 2.93 41.54
C SER A 16 -24.68 3.81 40.55
N THR A 17 -25.14 5.06 40.32
CA THR A 17 -24.55 5.89 39.24
C THR A 17 -23.09 6.25 39.51
N ASN A 18 -22.69 6.35 40.77
CA ASN A 18 -21.32 6.61 41.23
C ASN A 18 -20.37 5.41 41.10
N GLY A 19 -20.67 4.44 40.24
CA GLY A 19 -19.75 3.36 39.89
C GLY A 19 -19.47 2.34 40.98
N CYS A 20 -20.49 1.99 41.77
CA CYS A 20 -20.42 0.89 42.74
C CYS A 20 -21.48 -0.19 42.49
N VAL A 21 -21.22 -1.42 42.96
CA VAL A 21 -22.19 -2.51 43.05
C VAL A 21 -22.35 -2.96 44.50
N ASN A 22 -23.54 -2.78 45.07
CA ASN A 22 -23.88 -3.28 46.40
C ASN A 22 -24.42 -4.70 46.31
N LEU A 23 -23.82 -5.62 47.05
CA LEU A 23 -24.32 -6.99 47.15
C LEU A 23 -25.34 -7.10 48.27
N THR A 24 -26.46 -7.74 47.99
CA THR A 24 -27.60 -7.86 48.93
C THR A 24 -28.05 -9.31 49.02
N SER A 25 -28.74 -9.65 50.10
CA SER A 25 -29.28 -11.00 50.32
C SER A 25 -28.20 -12.10 50.35
N GLY A 26 -27.12 -11.85 51.10
CA GLY A 26 -26.08 -12.86 51.34
C GLY A 26 -26.60 -14.03 52.17
N SER A 27 -26.19 -15.25 51.83
CA SER A 27 -26.67 -16.50 52.46
C SER A 27 -26.48 -16.57 53.98
N ALA A 28 -25.48 -15.88 54.54
CA ALA A 28 -25.23 -15.73 55.96
C ALA A 28 -25.69 -14.37 56.52
N GLY A 29 -26.70 -13.75 55.89
CA GLY A 29 -27.32 -12.50 56.34
C GLY A 29 -26.52 -11.24 56.01
N GLY A 30 -25.50 -11.35 55.16
CA GLY A 30 -24.75 -10.19 54.66
C GLY A 30 -25.65 -9.32 53.79
N SER A 31 -25.59 -8.01 53.98
CA SER A 31 -26.22 -7.06 53.07
C SER A 31 -25.45 -5.77 53.08
N SER A 32 -25.07 -5.32 51.89
CA SER A 32 -24.61 -3.97 51.68
C SER A 32 -25.78 -3.00 51.78
N SER A 33 -25.44 -1.76 52.09
CA SER A 33 -26.38 -0.65 52.01
C SER A 33 -26.13 0.09 50.69
N ASN A 34 -27.11 0.79 50.11
CA ASN A 34 -26.96 1.41 48.79
C ASN A 34 -25.88 2.51 48.71
N CYS A 35 -24.84 2.42 47.87
CA CYS A 35 -24.00 3.59 47.57
C CYS A 35 -24.95 4.69 47.06
N ASN A 36 -25.07 5.77 47.81
CA ASN A 36 -25.96 6.85 47.42
C ASN A 36 -25.47 7.40 46.07
N ASP A 37 -26.39 7.86 45.23
CA ASP A 37 -26.00 8.62 44.04
C ASP A 37 -25.43 9.97 44.55
N TYR A 38 -24.16 10.26 44.20
CA TYR A 38 -23.36 11.44 44.61
C TYR A 38 -23.03 11.58 46.12
N THR A 39 -21.75 11.47 46.50
CA THR A 39 -21.26 11.91 47.82
C THR A 39 -19.73 12.12 47.87
N PRO A 40 -19.23 13.33 48.13
CA PRO A 40 -17.85 13.52 48.56
C PRO A 40 -17.68 13.02 50.00
N GLN A 41 -17.07 11.84 50.19
CA GLN A 41 -16.81 11.23 51.50
C GLN A 41 -15.42 10.58 51.51
N SER A 42 -14.71 10.69 52.63
CA SER A 42 -13.49 9.90 52.86
C SER A 42 -13.81 8.41 53.06
N LEU A 43 -12.93 7.53 52.58
CA LEU A 43 -13.02 6.06 52.75
C LEU A 43 -13.26 5.68 54.23
N PRO A 44 -14.11 4.67 54.56
CA PRO A 44 -14.33 3.42 53.82
C PRO A 44 -15.82 3.06 53.71
N TYR A 45 -16.44 3.25 52.56
CA TYR A 45 -17.89 3.03 52.49
C TYR A 45 -18.27 1.56 52.31
N ARG A 46 -19.39 1.21 52.93
CA ARG A 46 -20.29 0.04 52.80
C ARG A 46 -19.66 -1.35 52.71
N ASP A 47 -19.92 -2.13 53.76
CA ASP A 47 -19.70 -3.57 53.74
C ASP A 47 -20.35 -4.24 52.52
N TYR A 48 -19.71 -5.26 52.00
CA TYR A 48 -20.19 -6.11 50.90
C TYR A 48 -20.42 -5.36 49.58
N THR A 49 -19.45 -4.54 49.18
CA THR A 49 -19.56 -3.66 48.02
C THR A 49 -18.36 -3.82 47.09
N LEU A 50 -18.64 -3.77 45.79
CA LEU A 50 -17.63 -3.68 44.75
C LEU A 50 -17.54 -2.23 44.28
N TYR A 51 -16.31 -1.77 44.06
CA TYR A 51 -15.99 -0.44 43.55
C TYR A 51 -15.25 -0.57 42.22
N PRO A 52 -15.97 -0.85 41.10
CA PRO A 52 -15.37 -0.88 39.77
C PRO A 52 -14.72 0.46 39.41
N PHE A 53 -15.41 1.56 39.69
CA PHE A 53 -14.91 2.91 39.46
C PHE A 53 -15.71 3.92 40.30
N TRP A 54 -15.41 3.97 41.59
CA TRP A 54 -16.18 4.82 42.49
C TRP A 54 -15.65 6.24 42.49
N THR A 55 -16.49 7.15 41.98
CA THR A 55 -16.26 8.59 41.92
C THR A 55 -17.60 9.31 41.72
N ASP A 56 -17.61 10.64 41.66
CA ASP A 56 -18.84 11.44 41.54
C ASP A 56 -19.36 11.47 40.09
N LEU A 57 -19.98 10.35 39.69
CA LEU A 57 -20.60 10.17 38.38
C LEU A 57 -22.11 10.39 38.39
N ILE A 58 -22.59 11.01 37.30
CA ILE A 58 -24.01 11.25 37.01
C ILE A 58 -24.36 10.83 35.58
N ARG A 59 -25.66 10.57 35.36
CA ARG A 59 -26.20 10.38 34.00
C ARG A 59 -26.48 11.73 33.35
N GLY A 60 -26.22 11.84 32.06
CA GLY A 60 -26.54 13.00 31.24
C GLY A 60 -26.12 12.78 29.78
N THR A 61 -25.70 13.86 29.12
CA THR A 61 -25.05 13.79 27.80
C THR A 61 -23.55 13.94 27.96
N ALA A 62 -22.80 12.89 27.64
CA ALA A 62 -21.34 12.87 27.74
C ALA A 62 -20.65 13.80 26.76
N SER A 63 -19.36 14.02 26.97
CA SER A 63 -18.47 14.57 25.95
C SER A 63 -18.55 13.69 24.70
N GLY A 64 -18.87 14.27 23.53
CA GLY A 64 -19.15 13.53 22.29
C GLY A 64 -20.64 13.34 21.97
N GLY A 65 -21.55 13.77 22.86
CA GLY A 65 -22.99 13.83 22.57
C GLY A 65 -23.77 12.54 22.87
N GLN A 66 -23.12 11.47 23.30
CA GLN A 66 -23.80 10.23 23.69
C GLN A 66 -24.57 10.40 25.01
N SER A 67 -25.77 9.84 25.10
CA SER A 67 -26.53 9.80 26.36
C SER A 67 -26.03 8.66 27.26
N SER A 68 -25.82 8.97 28.55
CA SER A 68 -25.38 8.00 29.55
C SER A 68 -26.35 6.84 29.70
N LYS A 69 -25.81 5.63 29.89
CA LYS A 69 -26.59 4.40 30.10
C LYS A 69 -26.00 3.59 31.25
N MET A 70 -26.89 2.99 32.03
CA MET A 70 -26.52 1.92 32.96
C MET A 70 -27.24 0.64 32.52
N ARG A 71 -26.51 -0.46 32.44
CA ARG A 71 -27.02 -1.75 31.94
C ARG A 71 -26.62 -2.87 32.86
N PHE A 72 -27.48 -3.88 32.91
CA PHE A 72 -27.19 -5.14 33.56
C PHE A 72 -27.59 -6.27 32.61
N LYS A 73 -26.76 -7.31 32.50
CA LYS A 73 -27.11 -8.52 31.76
C LYS A 73 -26.49 -9.75 32.44
N ASP A 74 -27.30 -10.80 32.56
CA ASP A 74 -26.87 -12.14 32.99
C ASP A 74 -26.71 -13.01 31.74
N PHE A 75 -25.51 -13.59 31.57
CA PHE A 75 -25.17 -14.49 30.46
C PHE A 75 -25.18 -15.97 30.87
N GLY A 76 -25.41 -16.25 32.15
CA GLY A 76 -25.41 -17.58 32.76
C GLY A 76 -24.10 -17.88 33.48
N ASP A 77 -22.99 -17.85 32.76
CA ASP A 77 -21.62 -18.13 33.23
C ASP A 77 -20.85 -16.88 33.71
N TYR A 78 -21.36 -15.70 33.38
CA TYR A 78 -20.99 -14.42 33.99
C TYR A 78 -22.15 -13.42 33.95
N VAL A 79 -22.07 -12.38 34.78
CA VAL A 79 -22.98 -11.23 34.75
C VAL A 79 -22.18 -9.94 34.55
N VAL A 80 -22.78 -8.96 33.86
CA VAL A 80 -22.15 -7.66 33.57
C VAL A 80 -23.00 -6.53 34.14
N PHE A 81 -22.37 -5.66 34.92
CA PHE A 81 -22.87 -4.34 35.30
C PHE A 81 -22.10 -3.29 34.50
N GLY A 82 -22.78 -2.53 33.65
CA GLY A 82 -22.15 -1.58 32.74
C GLY A 82 -22.59 -0.15 32.99
N TRP A 83 -21.62 0.75 32.97
CA TRP A 83 -21.77 2.19 32.98
C TRP A 83 -21.18 2.71 31.68
N TYR A 84 -21.99 3.39 30.87
CA TYR A 84 -21.54 3.87 29.56
C TYR A 84 -21.83 5.36 29.43
N TYR A 85 -20.83 6.10 28.96
CA TYR A 85 -20.92 7.54 28.71
C TYR A 85 -21.38 8.30 29.97
N MET A 86 -20.90 7.88 31.15
CA MET A 86 -21.21 8.56 32.40
C MET A 86 -20.43 9.87 32.46
N ARG A 87 -21.04 10.89 33.07
CA ARG A 87 -20.38 12.19 33.26
C ARG A 87 -19.86 12.29 34.67
N GLU A 88 -18.69 12.89 34.79
CA GLU A 88 -18.24 13.48 36.03
C GLU A 88 -19.16 14.65 36.41
N TYR A 89 -19.55 14.71 37.67
CA TYR A 89 -20.39 15.78 38.19
C TYR A 89 -19.75 17.15 37.90
N GLN A 90 -20.55 18.12 37.48
CA GLN A 90 -20.11 19.47 37.07
C GLN A 90 -19.08 19.54 35.93
N ARG A 91 -18.86 18.45 35.18
CA ARG A 91 -18.07 18.45 33.94
C ARG A 91 -18.81 17.89 32.74
N SER A 92 -18.30 18.26 31.57
CA SER A 92 -18.54 17.52 30.34
C SER A 92 -17.39 16.52 30.22
N SER A 93 -17.69 15.24 30.45
CA SER A 93 -16.75 14.13 30.33
C SER A 93 -17.48 12.87 29.87
N SER A 94 -16.72 11.86 29.48
CA SER A 94 -17.23 10.54 29.14
C SER A 94 -16.47 9.46 29.89
N ASN A 95 -17.19 8.66 30.68
CA ASN A 95 -16.64 7.60 31.48
C ASN A 95 -17.42 6.31 31.24
N SER A 96 -16.74 5.29 30.72
CA SER A 96 -17.32 3.98 30.42
C SER A 96 -16.50 2.87 31.07
N PHE A 97 -17.19 2.03 31.85
CA PHE A 97 -16.57 0.91 32.55
C PHE A 97 -17.62 -0.16 32.87
N GLU A 98 -17.14 -1.38 33.12
CA GLU A 98 -17.95 -2.54 33.43
C GLU A 98 -17.41 -3.29 34.64
N ALA A 99 -18.31 -3.94 35.38
CA ALA A 99 -17.98 -4.93 36.38
C ALA A 99 -18.56 -6.28 35.95
N ILE A 100 -17.68 -7.25 35.78
CA ILE A 100 -18.02 -8.60 35.33
C ILE A 100 -17.81 -9.54 36.51
N LEU A 101 -18.85 -10.25 36.92
CA LEU A 101 -18.75 -11.29 37.96
C LEU A 101 -18.89 -12.65 37.28
N TYR A 102 -17.89 -13.50 37.46
CA TYR A 102 -17.82 -14.83 36.84
C TYR A 102 -18.37 -15.91 37.77
N ALA A 103 -18.91 -16.98 37.20
CA ALA A 103 -19.44 -18.12 37.96
C ALA A 103 -18.37 -18.85 38.81
N ASN A 104 -17.09 -18.67 38.50
CA ASN A 104 -15.98 -19.19 39.30
C ASN A 104 -15.62 -18.30 40.52
N ASN A 105 -16.45 -17.31 40.84
CA ASN A 105 -16.33 -16.38 41.96
C ASN A 105 -15.20 -15.34 41.83
N SER A 106 -14.57 -15.24 40.66
CA SER A 106 -13.70 -14.11 40.33
C SER A 106 -14.53 -12.93 39.81
N PHE A 107 -13.86 -11.79 39.64
CA PHE A 107 -14.43 -10.64 38.94
C PHE A 107 -13.38 -9.95 38.06
N GLU A 108 -13.86 -9.13 37.14
CA GLU A 108 -13.07 -8.21 36.33
C GLU A 108 -13.76 -6.84 36.29
N TYR A 109 -12.98 -5.79 36.39
CA TYR A 109 -13.39 -4.44 36.06
C TYR A 109 -12.76 -4.07 34.73
N ARG A 110 -13.58 -3.76 33.71
CA ARG A 110 -13.12 -3.32 32.40
C ARG A 110 -13.33 -1.84 32.25
N TYR A 111 -12.36 -1.16 31.67
CA TYR A 111 -12.38 0.26 31.43
C TYR A 111 -12.30 0.51 29.93
N ARG A 112 -12.88 1.62 29.50
CA ARG A 112 -12.70 2.17 28.16
C ARG A 112 -12.28 3.63 28.33
N GLU A 113 -12.99 4.58 27.75
CA GLU A 113 -12.71 6.00 27.99
C GLU A 113 -13.04 6.33 29.45
N LEU A 114 -12.04 6.78 30.18
CA LEU A 114 -12.19 7.43 31.48
C LEU A 114 -11.76 8.89 31.31
N ASP A 115 -12.45 9.77 32.01
CA ASP A 115 -12.20 11.20 31.92
C ASP A 115 -12.64 11.84 33.24
N ILE A 116 -11.74 11.77 34.23
CA ILE A 116 -11.91 12.30 35.59
C ILE A 116 -10.81 13.29 35.92
N ILE A 117 -11.22 14.48 36.37
CA ILE A 117 -10.30 15.57 36.71
C ILE A 117 -10.62 16.20 38.08
N GLN A 118 -11.89 16.32 38.44
CA GLN A 118 -12.32 17.09 39.62
C GLN A 118 -12.56 16.26 40.87
N HIS A 119 -12.67 14.93 40.74
CA HIS A 119 -13.06 14.07 41.85
C HIS A 119 -12.10 12.90 42.03
N ASP A 120 -11.89 12.55 43.30
CA ASP A 120 -11.14 11.37 43.70
C ASP A 120 -11.75 10.09 43.12
N VAL A 121 -10.89 9.09 42.90
CA VAL A 121 -11.28 7.78 42.36
C VAL A 121 -10.85 6.68 43.32
N VAL A 122 -11.78 5.75 43.58
CA VAL A 122 -11.51 4.51 44.31
C VAL A 122 -11.87 3.34 43.42
N ILE A 123 -10.94 2.39 43.27
CA ILE A 123 -11.18 1.09 42.66
C ILE A 123 -10.83 0.01 43.67
N GLY A 124 -11.76 -0.91 43.91
CA GLY A 124 -11.61 -1.85 45.02
C GLY A 124 -12.76 -2.82 45.20
N GLU A 125 -12.64 -3.57 46.29
CA GLU A 125 -13.66 -4.48 46.80
C GLU A 125 -13.67 -4.42 48.33
N GLN A 126 -14.84 -4.60 48.94
CA GLN A 126 -14.99 -4.52 50.39
C GLN A 126 -15.98 -5.55 50.92
N GLY A 127 -15.47 -6.50 51.70
CA GLY A 127 -16.27 -7.38 52.55
C GLY A 127 -16.77 -6.68 53.80
N LYS A 128 -16.76 -7.36 54.96
CA LYS A 128 -17.17 -6.74 56.23
C LYS A 128 -15.97 -6.14 56.94
N HIS A 129 -15.67 -4.88 56.65
CA HIS A 129 -14.40 -4.25 57.08
C HIS A 129 -14.24 -4.25 58.61
N SER A 130 -15.33 -4.00 59.34
CA SER A 130 -15.31 -3.92 60.81
C SER A 130 -14.89 -5.23 61.51
N THR A 131 -15.11 -6.39 60.88
CA THR A 131 -14.78 -7.70 61.47
C THR A 131 -13.63 -8.39 60.75
N THR A 132 -13.51 -8.17 59.45
CA THR A 132 -12.50 -8.78 58.59
C THR A 132 -11.87 -7.71 57.69
N PRO A 133 -11.01 -6.82 58.21
CA PRO A 133 -10.44 -5.73 57.43
C PRO A 133 -9.66 -6.19 56.19
N ALA A 134 -9.11 -7.41 56.22
CA ALA A 134 -8.39 -8.02 55.10
C ALA A 134 -9.28 -8.33 53.88
N ASP A 135 -10.61 -8.36 54.06
CA ASP A 135 -11.59 -8.48 52.97
C ASP A 135 -11.81 -7.15 52.23
N THR A 136 -11.20 -6.07 52.70
CA THR A 136 -11.13 -4.79 51.98
C THR A 136 -9.83 -4.71 51.22
N LYS A 137 -9.94 -4.59 49.91
CA LYS A 137 -8.81 -4.39 49.02
C LYS A 137 -9.09 -3.18 48.14
N THR A 138 -8.18 -2.22 48.19
CA THR A 138 -8.16 -1.10 47.26
C THR A 138 -7.06 -1.37 46.26
N TYR A 139 -7.43 -1.47 45.00
CA TYR A 139 -6.48 -1.64 43.91
C TYR A 139 -5.91 -0.27 43.52
N LEU A 140 -6.79 0.71 43.31
CA LEU A 140 -6.37 2.07 42.97
C LEU A 140 -7.07 3.08 43.88
N TYR A 141 -6.28 4.07 44.31
CA TYR A 141 -6.78 5.22 45.05
C TYR A 141 -6.13 6.49 44.53
N TYR A 142 -6.89 7.27 43.77
CA TYR A 142 -6.51 8.60 43.34
C TYR A 142 -7.17 9.63 44.24
N ASN A 143 -6.34 10.45 44.90
CA ASN A 143 -6.79 11.61 45.65
C ASN A 143 -6.06 12.86 45.16
N ASP A 144 -6.78 13.75 44.50
CA ASP A 144 -6.25 14.91 43.78
C ASP A 144 -5.64 15.98 44.71
N ASN A 145 -5.95 15.90 46.00
CA ASN A 145 -5.48 16.83 47.03
C ASN A 145 -4.42 16.23 47.98
N GLN A 146 -4.13 14.94 47.87
CA GLN A 146 -3.13 14.26 48.71
C GLN A 146 -1.94 13.72 47.93
N SER A 147 -2.16 13.30 46.67
CA SER A 147 -1.13 12.63 45.86
C SER A 147 -0.23 13.61 45.08
N GLY A 148 -0.61 14.89 45.00
CA GLY A 148 0.13 15.92 44.25
C GLY A 148 -0.11 15.90 42.74
N TYR A 149 -1.05 15.07 42.26
CA TYR A 149 -1.46 14.98 40.86
C TYR A 149 -2.88 15.54 40.68
N ASN A 150 -3.04 16.46 39.72
CA ASN A 150 -4.31 17.18 39.50
C ASN A 150 -5.22 16.50 38.46
N THR A 151 -4.81 15.37 37.87
CA THR A 151 -5.64 14.53 36.99
C THR A 151 -5.40 13.06 37.27
N LEU A 152 -6.38 12.21 36.95
CA LEU A 152 -6.23 10.76 37.05
C LEU A 152 -5.13 10.24 36.11
N ASP A 153 -5.03 10.79 34.89
CA ASP A 153 -3.95 10.53 33.94
C ASP A 153 -2.55 10.71 34.54
N ALA A 154 -2.31 11.89 35.13
CA ALA A 154 -1.01 12.21 35.68
C ALA A 154 -0.68 11.29 36.86
N TYR A 155 -1.70 10.89 37.63
CA TYR A 155 -1.53 9.89 38.68
C TYR A 155 -1.17 8.52 38.10
N LEU A 156 -1.95 8.01 37.13
CA LEU A 156 -1.74 6.69 36.51
C LEU A 156 -0.34 6.57 35.92
N ALA A 157 0.07 7.52 35.08
CA ALA A 157 1.38 7.56 34.42
C ALA A 157 2.57 7.51 35.40
N ASN A 158 2.39 8.00 36.63
CA ASN A 158 3.44 8.04 37.64
C ASN A 158 3.30 6.98 38.74
N SER A 159 2.16 6.29 38.80
CA SER A 159 1.85 5.31 39.85
C SER A 159 2.42 3.91 39.55
N GLY A 160 2.81 3.64 38.31
CA GLY A 160 3.23 2.31 37.85
C GLY A 160 2.09 1.31 37.66
N TRP A 161 0.84 1.78 37.72
CA TRP A 161 -0.34 0.99 37.42
C TRP A 161 -0.58 0.91 35.91
N PRO A 162 -1.32 -0.13 35.45
CA PRO A 162 -1.76 -0.18 34.06
C PRO A 162 -2.51 1.10 33.68
N ASP A 163 -2.31 1.57 32.46
CA ASP A 163 -3.17 2.61 31.90
C ASP A 163 -4.60 2.05 31.75
N LEU A 164 -5.56 2.75 32.35
CA LEU A 164 -6.97 2.37 32.35
C LEU A 164 -7.82 3.30 31.48
N GLU A 165 -7.35 4.50 31.13
CA GLU A 165 -8.16 5.50 30.42
C GLU A 165 -8.32 5.21 28.92
N ASN A 166 -7.42 4.41 28.36
CA ASN A 166 -7.41 4.03 26.94
C ASN A 166 -7.87 2.58 26.70
N GLY A 167 -8.56 2.00 27.68
CA GLY A 167 -8.90 0.59 27.66
C GLY A 167 -7.93 -0.23 28.50
N GLY A 168 -8.48 -0.92 29.48
CA GLY A 168 -7.71 -1.74 30.41
C GLY A 168 -8.64 -2.58 31.30
N SER A 169 -8.05 -3.48 32.08
CA SER A 169 -8.81 -4.33 33.00
C SER A 169 -8.09 -4.52 34.33
N LEU A 170 -8.86 -4.60 35.41
CA LEU A 170 -8.40 -4.98 36.74
C LEU A 170 -9.15 -6.23 37.21
N PHE A 171 -8.43 -7.18 37.80
CA PHE A 171 -8.97 -8.51 38.08
C PHE A 171 -8.97 -8.84 39.57
N GLY A 172 -10.05 -9.50 40.00
CA GLY A 172 -10.28 -9.94 41.36
C GLY A 172 -10.35 -11.45 41.49
N GLY A 173 -9.20 -12.13 41.34
CA GLY A 173 -9.03 -13.58 41.44
C GLY A 173 -7.55 -13.95 41.53
N THR A 174 -7.23 -15.25 41.60
CA THR A 174 -5.84 -15.70 41.41
C THR A 174 -5.48 -15.67 39.92
N GLU A 175 -4.18 -15.55 39.61
CA GLU A 175 -3.70 -15.61 38.22
C GLU A 175 -4.17 -16.89 37.52
N THR A 176 -4.15 -18.03 38.22
CA THR A 176 -4.68 -19.31 37.70
C THR A 176 -6.15 -19.21 37.29
N GLN A 177 -7.01 -18.65 38.14
CA GLN A 177 -8.44 -18.47 37.83
C GLN A 177 -8.65 -17.55 36.63
N MET A 178 -7.79 -16.55 36.46
CA MET A 178 -7.89 -15.63 35.33
C MET A 178 -7.40 -16.23 34.03
N CYS A 179 -6.31 -17.01 34.07
CA CYS A 179 -5.83 -17.75 32.90
C CYS A 179 -6.83 -18.81 32.41
N GLU A 180 -7.59 -19.42 33.32
CA GLU A 180 -8.67 -20.37 32.96
C GLU A 180 -9.83 -19.69 32.24
N LEU A 181 -10.12 -18.42 32.54
CA LEU A 181 -11.17 -17.63 31.89
C LEU A 181 -10.71 -17.02 30.57
N ASN A 182 -9.48 -16.50 30.54
CA ASN A 182 -8.90 -15.85 29.39
C ASN A 182 -7.41 -16.13 29.32
N ALA A 183 -7.01 -16.99 28.38
CA ALA A 183 -5.61 -17.29 28.15
C ALA A 183 -4.78 -16.06 27.71
N LEU A 184 -5.41 -15.01 27.17
CA LEU A 184 -4.75 -13.74 26.82
C LEU A 184 -4.49 -12.83 28.02
N TYR A 185 -4.93 -13.21 29.22
CA TYR A 185 -4.79 -12.38 30.41
C TYR A 185 -3.33 -12.04 30.75
N SER A 186 -2.44 -13.02 30.61
CA SER A 186 -1.02 -12.88 30.94
C SER A 186 -0.21 -13.76 29.98
N SER A 187 0.96 -13.29 29.56
CA SER A 187 1.88 -14.10 28.75
C SER A 187 2.39 -15.34 29.48
N ASN A 188 2.23 -15.40 30.81
CA ASN A 188 2.51 -16.58 31.63
C ASN A 188 1.36 -17.59 31.66
N CYS A 189 0.17 -17.24 31.15
CA CYS A 189 -0.95 -18.16 31.09
C CYS A 189 -0.65 -19.32 30.12
N SER A 190 -1.00 -20.53 30.53
CA SER A 190 -0.97 -21.67 29.61
C SER A 190 -1.94 -21.42 28.45
N GLY A 191 -1.47 -21.64 27.21
CA GLY A 191 -2.26 -21.37 26.01
C GLY A 191 -2.25 -19.93 25.53
N TYR A 192 -1.55 -18.99 26.19
CA TYR A 192 -1.45 -17.60 25.75
C TYR A 192 -1.01 -17.49 24.29
N ALA A 193 0.07 -18.18 23.90
CA ALA A 193 0.59 -18.11 22.53
C ALA A 193 -0.43 -18.56 21.47
N ALA A 194 -1.18 -19.64 21.76
CA ALA A 194 -2.21 -20.14 20.86
C ALA A 194 -3.41 -19.19 20.77
N ALA A 195 -3.84 -18.64 21.91
CA ALA A 195 -4.93 -17.66 21.96
C ALA A 195 -4.55 -16.35 21.26
N TYR A 196 -3.29 -15.90 21.44
CA TYR A 196 -2.77 -14.70 20.80
C TYR A 196 -2.69 -14.89 19.29
N LEU A 197 -2.11 -16.00 18.83
CA LEU A 197 -2.11 -16.35 17.40
C LEU A 197 -3.53 -16.37 16.83
N SER A 198 -4.48 -17.02 17.52
CA SER A 198 -5.87 -17.07 17.07
C SER A 198 -6.50 -15.67 16.97
N GLN A 199 -6.20 -14.78 17.92
CA GLN A 199 -6.66 -13.39 17.88
C GLN A 199 -6.07 -12.64 16.68
N GLN A 200 -4.77 -12.79 16.42
CA GLN A 200 -4.11 -12.13 15.30
C GLN A 200 -4.63 -12.65 13.96
N CYS A 201 -4.80 -13.97 13.82
CA CYS A 201 -5.38 -14.58 12.61
C CYS A 201 -6.82 -14.11 12.32
N ALA A 202 -7.59 -13.77 13.37
CA ALA A 202 -8.94 -13.24 13.21
C ALA A 202 -8.96 -11.77 12.75
N LEU A 203 -7.88 -11.03 12.99
CA LEU A 203 -7.72 -9.65 12.51
C LEU A 203 -7.14 -9.63 11.10
N ASP A 204 -6.15 -10.48 10.84
CA ASP A 204 -5.47 -10.59 9.57
C ASP A 204 -5.10 -12.06 9.30
N THR A 205 -5.72 -12.63 8.27
CA THR A 205 -5.43 -14.00 7.83
C THR A 205 -4.02 -14.18 7.28
N LEU A 206 -3.35 -13.11 6.85
CA LEU A 206 -1.95 -13.10 6.36
C LEU A 206 -0.92 -12.94 7.48
N TYR A 207 -1.35 -12.70 8.72
CA TYR A 207 -0.45 -12.46 9.85
C TYR A 207 0.58 -13.58 10.06
N ASN A 208 0.17 -14.84 9.88
CA ASN A 208 1.03 -16.00 10.09
C ASN A 208 0.62 -17.19 9.23
N SER A 209 1.58 -17.98 8.76
CA SER A 209 1.31 -19.18 7.95
C SER A 209 0.55 -20.30 8.67
N ALA A 210 0.49 -20.25 10.00
CA ALA A 210 -0.34 -21.14 10.81
C ALA A 210 -1.81 -20.70 10.91
N CYS A 211 -2.18 -19.53 10.37
CA CYS A 211 -3.56 -19.06 10.35
C CYS A 211 -4.42 -19.89 9.38
N ASP A 212 -5.63 -20.21 9.80
CA ASP A 212 -6.61 -20.86 8.93
C ASP A 212 -6.92 -19.94 7.74
N GLY A 213 -6.83 -20.48 6.53
CA GLY A 213 -7.06 -19.72 5.30
C GLY A 213 -5.86 -18.90 4.81
N TYR A 214 -4.72 -18.92 5.50
CA TYR A 214 -3.51 -18.18 5.09
C TYR A 214 -3.12 -18.47 3.64
N ALA A 215 -3.05 -19.74 3.24
CA ALA A 215 -2.62 -20.11 1.89
C ALA A 215 -3.55 -19.55 0.81
N ALA A 216 -4.87 -19.53 1.06
CA ALA A 216 -5.84 -18.98 0.13
C ALA A 216 -5.77 -17.44 0.07
N ALA A 217 -5.63 -16.78 1.23
CA ALA A 217 -5.45 -15.34 1.30
C ALA A 217 -4.15 -14.89 0.62
N TYR A 218 -3.07 -15.63 0.82
CA TYR A 218 -1.78 -15.37 0.20
C TYR A 218 -1.84 -15.57 -1.31
N LEU A 219 -2.42 -16.69 -1.78
CA LEU A 219 -2.63 -16.89 -3.22
C LEU A 219 -3.47 -15.76 -3.83
N ALA A 220 -4.56 -15.35 -3.20
CA ALA A 220 -5.39 -14.25 -3.68
C ALA A 220 -4.61 -12.92 -3.76
N GLN A 221 -3.76 -12.63 -2.77
CA GLN A 221 -2.87 -11.47 -2.80
C GLN A 221 -1.90 -11.55 -3.99
N GLN A 222 -1.25 -12.70 -4.20
CA GLN A 222 -0.30 -12.86 -5.30
C GLN A 222 -0.98 -12.79 -6.66
N CYS A 223 -2.16 -13.38 -6.83
CA CYS A 223 -2.93 -13.27 -8.07
C CYS A 223 -3.40 -11.83 -8.35
N GLY A 224 -3.62 -11.01 -7.32
CA GLY A 224 -3.94 -9.59 -7.49
C GLY A 224 -2.75 -8.74 -7.91
N ILE A 225 -1.52 -9.20 -7.69
CA ILE A 225 -0.29 -8.55 -8.15
C ILE A 225 0.08 -9.04 -9.55
N ASN A 226 -0.01 -10.35 -9.78
CA ASN A 226 0.37 -10.96 -11.03
C ASN A 226 -0.56 -12.13 -11.34
N THR A 227 -1.41 -11.97 -12.35
CA THR A 227 -2.32 -13.01 -12.83
C THR A 227 -1.60 -14.27 -13.33
N LEU A 228 -0.33 -14.16 -13.76
CA LEU A 228 0.53 -15.29 -14.17
C LEU A 228 1.23 -16.00 -13.00
N TYR A 229 1.05 -15.55 -11.76
CA TYR A 229 1.72 -16.13 -10.60
C TYR A 229 1.40 -17.61 -10.40
N SER A 230 0.16 -18.03 -10.67
CA SER A 230 -0.30 -19.40 -10.49
C SER A 230 -1.43 -19.74 -11.47
N GLU A 231 -1.47 -20.99 -11.93
CA GLU A 231 -2.58 -21.53 -12.74
C GLU A 231 -3.93 -21.49 -12.01
N ASP A 232 -3.92 -21.42 -10.68
CA ASP A 232 -5.14 -21.27 -9.86
C ASP A 232 -5.67 -19.81 -9.84
N CYS A 233 -4.93 -18.85 -10.39
CA CYS A 233 -5.36 -17.47 -10.49
C CYS A 233 -6.49 -17.31 -11.50
N THR A 234 -7.51 -16.53 -11.14
CA THR A 234 -8.59 -16.20 -12.07
C THR A 234 -8.04 -15.34 -13.19
N GLY A 235 -8.25 -15.76 -14.44
CA GLY A 235 -7.71 -15.07 -15.61
C GLY A 235 -6.33 -15.55 -16.08
N TYR A 236 -5.73 -16.54 -15.39
CA TYR A 236 -4.41 -17.08 -15.77
C TYR A 236 -4.34 -17.47 -17.25
N ASP A 237 -5.29 -18.25 -17.75
CA ASP A 237 -5.28 -18.72 -19.16
C ASP A 237 -5.30 -17.57 -20.16
N ALA A 238 -6.05 -16.50 -19.86
CA ALA A 238 -6.14 -15.33 -20.72
C ALA A 238 -4.85 -14.50 -20.68
N ALA A 239 -4.32 -14.25 -19.48
CA ALA A 239 -3.05 -13.56 -19.29
C ALA A 239 -1.89 -14.33 -19.94
N TYR A 240 -1.88 -15.66 -19.82
CA TYR A 240 -0.85 -16.52 -20.40
C TYR A 240 -0.93 -16.50 -21.93
N LEU A 241 -2.13 -16.57 -22.49
CA LEU A 241 -2.32 -16.43 -23.94
C LEU A 241 -1.84 -15.07 -24.44
N ALA A 242 -2.20 -13.98 -23.75
CA ALA A 242 -1.76 -12.64 -24.10
C ALA A 242 -0.23 -12.52 -24.08
N TYR A 243 0.41 -13.00 -23.02
CA TYR A 243 1.87 -13.06 -22.91
C TYR A 243 2.50 -13.83 -24.08
N GLN A 244 1.98 -15.01 -24.41
CA GLN A 244 2.51 -15.80 -25.53
C GLN A 244 2.29 -15.11 -26.89
N CYS A 245 1.16 -14.45 -27.09
CA CYS A 245 0.87 -13.69 -28.30
C CYS A 245 1.80 -12.49 -28.48
N GLY A 246 2.15 -11.79 -27.39
CA GLY A 246 3.14 -10.69 -27.43
C GLY A 246 4.55 -11.16 -27.79
N GLN A 247 4.92 -12.39 -27.41
CA GLN A 247 6.21 -12.97 -27.79
C GLN A 247 6.22 -13.55 -29.21
N ASN A 248 5.08 -14.05 -29.67
CA ASN A 248 4.95 -14.64 -31.00
C ASN A 248 3.49 -14.59 -31.47
N THR A 249 3.21 -13.68 -32.41
CA THR A 249 1.89 -13.52 -33.02
C THR A 249 1.37 -14.79 -33.72
N LEU A 250 2.26 -15.71 -34.12
CA LEU A 250 1.92 -17.01 -34.72
C LEU A 250 1.66 -18.11 -33.67
N TYR A 251 1.80 -17.84 -32.38
CA TYR A 251 1.65 -18.83 -31.32
C TYR A 251 0.25 -19.48 -31.31
N SER A 252 -0.80 -18.68 -31.50
CA SER A 252 -2.19 -19.14 -31.50
C SER A 252 -3.00 -18.40 -32.54
N THR A 253 -3.95 -19.08 -33.18
CA THR A 253 -4.91 -18.47 -34.11
C THR A 253 -5.83 -17.43 -33.45
N SER A 254 -5.85 -17.39 -32.12
CA SER A 254 -6.59 -16.41 -31.33
C SER A 254 -5.79 -15.14 -31.03
N CYS A 255 -4.50 -15.08 -31.38
CA CYS A 255 -3.70 -13.87 -31.24
C CYS A 255 -4.17 -12.82 -32.25
N THR A 256 -4.28 -11.57 -31.80
CA THR A 256 -4.50 -10.42 -32.68
C THR A 256 -3.35 -10.34 -33.68
N GLY A 257 -3.64 -10.06 -34.95
CA GLY A 257 -2.62 -10.02 -36.00
C GLY A 257 -2.15 -11.39 -36.52
N TYR A 258 -2.63 -12.52 -35.99
CA TYR A 258 -2.21 -13.86 -36.43
C TYR A 258 -2.29 -14.04 -37.96
N ALA A 259 -3.38 -13.60 -38.58
CA ALA A 259 -3.58 -13.75 -40.02
C ALA A 259 -2.58 -12.93 -40.84
N VAL A 260 -2.23 -11.73 -40.35
CA VAL A 260 -1.26 -10.84 -41.01
C VAL A 260 0.15 -11.42 -40.83
N ALA A 261 0.52 -11.81 -39.60
CA ALA A 261 1.80 -12.46 -39.32
C ALA A 261 1.97 -13.76 -40.13
N LEU A 262 0.90 -14.55 -40.30
CA LEU A 262 0.95 -15.78 -41.09
C LEU A 262 1.15 -15.45 -42.58
N PHE A 263 0.46 -14.44 -43.09
CA PHE A 263 0.61 -14.00 -44.47
C PHE A 263 2.03 -13.50 -44.77
N LEU A 264 2.61 -12.68 -43.89
CA LEU A 264 3.99 -12.20 -44.01
C LEU A 264 4.98 -13.36 -43.98
N TYR A 265 4.81 -14.30 -43.03
CA TYR A 265 5.63 -15.50 -42.98
C TYR A 265 5.54 -16.33 -44.27
N GLU A 266 4.35 -16.49 -44.86
CA GLU A 266 4.17 -17.20 -46.13
C GLU A 266 4.84 -16.44 -47.30
N CYS A 267 4.79 -15.11 -47.31
CA CYS A 267 5.50 -14.26 -48.28
C CYS A 267 7.03 -14.34 -48.15
N ASP A 268 7.57 -14.43 -46.93
CA ASP A 268 9.01 -14.59 -46.69
C ASP A 268 9.52 -15.96 -47.15
N VAL A 269 8.69 -17.00 -46.99
CA VAL A 269 9.02 -18.35 -47.46
C VAL A 269 8.96 -18.44 -48.98
N ASP A 270 7.99 -17.78 -49.61
CA ASP A 270 7.83 -17.73 -51.07
C ASP A 270 7.29 -16.37 -51.52
N VAL A 271 8.15 -15.56 -52.13
CA VAL A 271 7.78 -14.22 -52.64
C VAL A 271 6.70 -14.27 -53.72
N PHE A 272 6.46 -15.42 -54.36
CA PHE A 272 5.39 -15.64 -55.33
C PHE A 272 4.10 -16.20 -54.73
N PHE A 273 4.06 -16.42 -53.41
CA PHE A 273 2.89 -16.94 -52.69
C PHE A 273 1.64 -16.09 -52.95
N SER A 274 1.80 -14.77 -52.94
CA SER A 274 0.74 -13.81 -53.26
C SER A 274 1.29 -12.63 -54.04
N SER A 275 0.50 -12.07 -54.96
CA SER A 275 0.85 -10.83 -55.67
C SER A 275 0.92 -9.60 -54.76
N SER A 276 0.42 -9.73 -53.54
CA SER A 276 0.48 -8.70 -52.49
C SER A 276 1.71 -8.85 -51.59
N CYS A 277 2.59 -9.84 -51.82
CA CYS A 277 3.86 -9.95 -51.11
C CYS A 277 4.83 -8.85 -51.59
N ASP A 278 5.57 -8.25 -50.67
CA ASP A 278 6.63 -7.32 -51.03
C ASP A 278 7.73 -8.02 -51.81
N GLY A 279 8.21 -7.36 -52.86
CA GLY A 279 9.16 -7.96 -53.79
C GLY A 279 8.55 -8.90 -54.84
N TYR A 280 7.23 -9.18 -54.83
CA TYR A 280 6.59 -9.98 -55.88
C TYR A 280 6.85 -9.41 -57.29
N ALA A 281 6.65 -8.10 -57.46
CA ALA A 281 6.81 -7.44 -58.76
C ALA A 281 8.27 -7.43 -59.23
N SER A 282 9.23 -7.25 -58.32
CA SER A 282 10.65 -7.26 -58.66
C SER A 282 11.15 -8.68 -58.96
N ALA A 283 10.68 -9.69 -58.22
CA ALA A 283 10.96 -11.10 -58.49
C ALA A 283 10.37 -11.54 -59.84
N LEU A 284 9.15 -11.12 -60.16
CA LEU A 284 8.51 -11.39 -61.46
C LEU A 284 9.29 -10.72 -62.60
N ALA A 285 9.66 -9.45 -62.45
CA ALA A 285 10.44 -8.73 -63.45
C ALA A 285 11.82 -9.37 -63.69
N GLN A 286 12.46 -9.91 -62.65
CA GLN A 286 13.70 -10.68 -62.79
C GLN A 286 13.48 -12.00 -63.54
N GLU A 287 12.38 -12.72 -63.28
CA GLU A 287 12.05 -13.94 -64.03
C GLU A 287 11.78 -13.63 -65.50
N GLU A 288 11.01 -12.58 -65.79
CA GLU A 288 10.74 -12.11 -67.15
C GLU A 288 12.02 -11.65 -67.86
N ALA A 289 12.88 -10.90 -67.18
CA ALA A 289 14.19 -10.49 -67.72
C ALA A 289 15.12 -11.68 -67.96
N LEU A 290 15.10 -12.70 -67.11
CA LEU A 290 15.84 -13.94 -67.31
C LEU A 290 15.27 -14.72 -68.51
N TYR A 291 13.95 -14.77 -68.64
CA TYR A 291 13.28 -15.40 -69.77
C TYR A 291 13.59 -14.69 -71.09
N ASP A 292 13.59 -13.35 -71.11
CA ASP A 292 13.99 -12.53 -72.26
C ASP A 292 15.49 -12.66 -72.55
N ALA A 293 16.36 -12.79 -71.55
CA ALA A 293 17.78 -13.05 -71.76
C ALA A 293 18.06 -14.45 -72.35
N ILE A 294 17.22 -15.44 -72.02
CA ILE A 294 17.37 -16.83 -72.50
C ILE A 294 16.65 -17.07 -73.84
N TYR A 295 15.51 -16.41 -74.08
CA TYR A 295 14.60 -16.67 -75.21
C TYR A 295 14.26 -15.44 -76.06
N GLY A 296 14.63 -14.23 -75.66
CA GLY A 296 14.43 -12.99 -76.41
C GLY A 296 15.39 -12.89 -77.60
N THR A 297 14.86 -13.06 -78.81
CA THR A 297 15.64 -12.89 -80.05
C THR A 297 15.65 -11.43 -80.51
N ASN A 298 16.85 -10.84 -80.57
CA ASN A 298 17.34 -9.69 -81.36
C ASN A 298 16.35 -8.59 -81.84
N ASP A 299 16.57 -7.34 -81.44
CA ASP A 299 17.00 -6.25 -82.35
C ASP A 299 17.34 -4.95 -81.56
N ASP A 300 18.39 -4.25 -82.01
CA ASP A 300 18.77 -2.83 -81.76
C ASP A 300 19.18 -2.40 -80.32
N MET A 301 20.09 -1.45 -80.02
CA MET A 301 21.12 -0.66 -80.69
C MET A 301 21.77 0.26 -79.61
N TYR A 302 23.11 0.34 -79.56
CA TYR A 302 24.02 1.35 -78.97
C TYR A 302 23.55 2.54 -78.08
N GLY A 303 24.35 2.83 -77.02
CA GLY A 303 24.69 4.21 -76.54
C GLY A 303 24.97 4.31 -75.02
N TYR A 304 26.21 4.49 -74.55
CA TYR A 304 26.95 5.76 -74.24
C TYR A 304 26.62 6.31 -72.81
N ASP A 305 27.46 6.07 -71.80
CA ASP A 305 28.52 6.92 -71.17
C ASP A 305 28.07 7.79 -69.98
N GLY A 306 28.99 8.00 -69.03
CA GLY A 306 28.95 9.00 -67.96
C GLY A 306 29.41 8.42 -66.61
N SER A 307 30.71 8.34 -66.27
CA SER A 307 31.48 9.34 -65.48
C SER A 307 30.66 9.93 -64.30
N ASP A 308 31.14 9.97 -63.05
CA ASP A 308 32.36 10.65 -62.63
C ASP A 308 32.57 10.42 -61.12
N ASP A 309 33.80 10.64 -60.67
CA ASP A 309 34.34 10.47 -59.33
C ASP A 309 33.86 11.56 -58.35
N GLY A 310 33.91 11.31 -57.03
CA GLY A 310 33.80 12.38 -56.03
C GLY A 310 33.81 11.92 -54.57
N TYR A 311 34.99 11.89 -53.95
CA TYR A 311 35.16 11.93 -52.49
C TYR A 311 35.51 13.38 -52.07
N ASP A 312 34.74 13.94 -51.15
CA ASP A 312 35.12 14.92 -50.12
C ASP A 312 33.92 15.09 -49.15
N GLU A 313 33.99 14.66 -47.88
CA GLU A 313 34.64 15.33 -46.75
C GLU A 313 34.17 16.78 -46.61
N TYR A 314 33.21 17.05 -45.70
CA TYR A 314 33.28 18.00 -44.57
C TYR A 314 31.93 18.13 -43.86
N GLY A 315 31.89 17.69 -42.60
CA GLY A 315 31.10 18.31 -41.53
C GLY A 315 29.61 17.99 -41.47
N THR A 316 29.27 16.76 -41.09
CA THR A 316 27.95 16.45 -40.53
C THR A 316 28.02 16.74 -39.04
N ASP A 317 27.18 17.65 -38.54
CA ASP A 317 26.93 17.76 -37.10
C ASP A 317 26.21 16.45 -36.70
N GLU A 318 26.92 15.58 -36.00
CA GLU A 318 26.37 14.33 -35.45
C GLU A 318 25.35 14.68 -34.37
N TYR A 319 24.09 14.30 -34.58
CA TYR A 319 23.07 14.32 -33.54
C TYR A 319 23.01 12.91 -32.91
N TYR A 320 23.05 12.87 -31.59
CA TYR A 320 22.93 11.64 -30.81
C TYR A 320 21.46 11.46 -30.43
N ASP A 321 20.90 10.29 -30.69
CA ASP A 321 19.59 9.88 -30.15
C ASP A 321 19.74 9.29 -28.73
N GLU A 322 18.61 9.02 -28.07
CA GLU A 322 18.51 8.43 -26.71
C GLU A 322 19.10 7.00 -26.62
N TYR A 323 19.35 6.36 -27.76
CA TYR A 323 19.84 4.98 -27.86
C TYR A 323 21.30 4.87 -28.33
N GLY A 324 22.01 6.00 -28.49
CA GLY A 324 23.43 6.04 -28.80
C GLY A 324 23.81 5.72 -30.25
N ASN A 325 22.85 5.72 -31.18
CA ASN A 325 23.11 5.51 -32.59
C ASN A 325 23.51 6.83 -33.28
N THR A 326 24.57 6.78 -34.10
CA THR A 326 25.00 7.92 -34.90
C THR A 326 24.20 7.96 -36.21
N TYR A 327 23.17 8.79 -36.30
CA TYR A 327 22.48 9.07 -37.56
C TYR A 327 23.07 10.33 -38.22
N ALA A 328 23.29 10.27 -39.53
CA ALA A 328 23.65 11.46 -40.30
C ALA A 328 22.39 12.28 -40.62
N GLU A 329 22.51 13.58 -40.90
CA GLU A 329 21.38 14.44 -41.31
C GLU A 329 20.62 13.88 -42.54
N GLU A 330 21.25 13.01 -43.31
CA GLU A 330 20.66 12.30 -44.45
C GLU A 330 19.77 11.09 -44.08
N ASP A 331 19.84 10.60 -42.83
CA ASP A 331 19.03 9.47 -42.33
C ASP A 331 17.72 9.93 -41.66
N LEU A 332 17.63 11.20 -41.26
CA LEU A 332 16.44 11.78 -40.64
C LEU A 332 15.42 12.23 -41.70
N TRP A 333 14.14 12.00 -41.42
CA TRP A 333 13.05 12.46 -42.29
C TRP A 333 12.42 13.72 -41.72
N TYR A 334 12.39 14.80 -42.52
CA TYR A 334 11.77 16.05 -42.11
C TYR A 334 10.26 16.02 -42.36
N ASP A 335 9.50 16.13 -41.28
CA ASP A 335 8.05 16.27 -41.31
C ASP A 335 7.66 17.74 -41.54
N GLU A 336 7.10 18.05 -42.71
CA GLU A 336 6.65 19.41 -43.05
C GLU A 336 5.40 19.86 -42.27
N VAL A 337 4.63 18.93 -41.70
CA VAL A 337 3.39 19.20 -40.95
C VAL A 337 3.73 19.62 -39.52
N TYR A 338 4.70 18.95 -38.90
CA TYR A 338 5.10 19.17 -37.50
C TYR A 338 6.38 20.00 -37.33
N ASP A 339 7.09 20.33 -38.43
CA ASP A 339 8.33 21.13 -38.44
C ASP A 339 9.46 20.48 -37.61
N GLU A 340 9.58 19.15 -37.71
CA GLU A 340 10.50 18.33 -36.92
C GLU A 340 11.24 17.30 -37.80
N TYR A 341 12.44 16.89 -37.38
CA TYR A 341 13.19 15.79 -38.00
C TYR A 341 12.96 14.52 -37.18
N LEU A 342 12.33 13.52 -37.80
CA LEU A 342 12.09 12.20 -37.20
C LEU A 342 13.21 11.24 -37.56
N ASP A 343 13.63 10.41 -36.60
CA ASP A 343 14.60 9.34 -36.84
C ASP A 343 13.92 8.08 -37.40
N PRO A 344 14.68 7.15 -38.04
CA PRO A 344 14.10 5.95 -38.64
C PRO A 344 13.35 5.00 -37.70
N ASN A 345 13.55 5.11 -36.38
CA ASN A 345 12.83 4.34 -35.38
C ASN A 345 11.55 5.04 -34.91
N ASP A 346 11.34 6.30 -35.29
CA ASP A 346 10.10 7.01 -34.99
C ASP A 346 8.92 6.27 -35.68
N PRO A 347 7.86 5.89 -34.93
CA PRO A 347 6.72 5.18 -35.48
C PRO A 347 5.99 5.91 -36.62
N CYS A 348 6.16 7.22 -36.70
CA CYS A 348 5.58 8.11 -37.70
C CYS A 348 6.55 8.51 -38.82
N TYR A 349 7.78 7.96 -38.84
CA TYR A 349 8.77 8.17 -39.89
C TYR A 349 8.16 7.96 -41.30
N GLU A 350 8.50 8.85 -42.23
CA GLU A 350 7.98 8.86 -43.61
C GLU A 350 6.44 8.90 -43.74
N ASN A 351 5.76 9.66 -42.88
CA ASN A 351 4.30 9.77 -42.83
C ASN A 351 3.57 8.45 -42.51
N ALA A 352 4.22 7.51 -41.82
CA ALA A 352 3.60 6.24 -41.45
C ALA A 352 2.29 6.42 -40.66
N CYS A 353 2.16 7.53 -39.92
CA CYS A 353 0.99 7.88 -39.13
C CYS A 353 -0.08 8.74 -39.86
N GLU A 354 0.09 9.10 -41.14
CA GLU A 354 -0.80 10.07 -41.83
C GLU A 354 -2.28 9.67 -41.83
N ASN A 355 -2.58 8.37 -41.75
CA ASN A 355 -3.94 7.83 -41.79
C ASN A 355 -4.39 7.19 -40.48
N PHE A 356 -3.71 7.47 -39.36
CA PHE A 356 -4.08 6.91 -38.07
C PHE A 356 -5.44 7.44 -37.59
N THR A 357 -6.25 6.53 -37.12
CA THR A 357 -7.47 6.81 -36.35
C THR A 357 -7.14 6.96 -34.87
N ASP A 358 -8.08 7.45 -34.06
CA ASP A 358 -7.87 7.55 -32.60
C ASP A 358 -7.53 6.18 -31.98
N ALA A 359 -8.07 5.10 -32.53
CA ALA A 359 -7.75 3.73 -32.12
C ALA A 359 -6.32 3.30 -32.49
N ASP A 360 -5.78 3.79 -33.60
CA ASP A 360 -4.41 3.51 -34.02
C ASP A 360 -3.41 4.29 -33.16
N TRP A 361 -3.73 5.55 -32.83
CA TRP A 361 -2.97 6.34 -31.85
C TRP A 361 -2.97 5.71 -30.46
N TYR A 362 -4.13 5.30 -29.95
CA TYR A 362 -4.22 4.60 -28.68
C TYR A 362 -3.40 3.30 -28.64
N ALA A 363 -3.37 2.55 -29.74
CA ALA A 363 -2.56 1.34 -29.85
C ALA A 363 -1.06 1.64 -29.87
N LEU A 364 -0.65 2.70 -30.57
CA LEU A 364 0.74 3.15 -30.60
C LEU A 364 1.19 3.64 -29.21
N ASP A 365 0.35 4.38 -28.50
CA ASP A 365 0.66 4.83 -27.13
C ASP A 365 0.86 3.64 -26.19
N ILE A 366 0.08 2.55 -26.33
CA ILE A 366 0.26 1.34 -25.52
C ILE A 366 1.60 0.68 -25.82
N GLU A 367 2.03 0.69 -27.08
CA GLU A 367 3.33 0.13 -27.48
C GLU A 367 4.48 0.93 -26.88
N GLN A 368 4.37 2.27 -26.85
CA GLN A 368 5.44 3.14 -26.37
C GLN A 368 5.48 3.29 -24.84
N PHE A 369 4.32 3.46 -24.20
CA PHE A 369 4.23 3.83 -22.78
C PHE A 369 3.67 2.71 -21.89
N GLY A 370 3.12 1.65 -22.50
CA GLY A 370 2.49 0.55 -21.80
C GLY A 370 1.04 0.83 -21.38
N GLN A 371 0.25 -0.24 -21.27
CA GLN A 371 -1.20 -0.16 -21.02
C GLN A 371 -1.57 0.62 -19.75
N ASP A 372 -0.82 0.44 -18.66
CA ASP A 372 -1.16 1.06 -17.37
C ASP A 372 -1.05 2.60 -17.43
N GLN A 373 -0.04 3.12 -18.14
CA GLN A 373 0.15 4.57 -18.32
C GLN A 373 -0.90 5.15 -19.27
N VAL A 374 -1.20 4.45 -20.35
CA VAL A 374 -2.21 4.87 -21.32
C VAL A 374 -3.62 4.84 -20.72
N ASP A 375 -3.92 3.87 -19.85
CA ASP A 375 -5.18 3.82 -19.10
C ASP A 375 -5.33 4.99 -18.12
N GLU A 376 -4.23 5.57 -17.63
CA GLU A 376 -4.26 6.78 -16.80
C GLU A 376 -4.60 8.03 -17.64
N TRP A 377 -4.08 8.12 -18.87
CA TRP A 377 -4.36 9.24 -19.77
C TRP A 377 -5.75 9.16 -20.41
N TYR A 378 -6.08 8.02 -21.04
CA TYR A 378 -7.32 7.84 -21.80
C TYR A 378 -8.48 7.30 -20.96
N GLY A 379 -8.20 6.76 -19.77
CA GLY A 379 -9.19 6.07 -18.94
C GLY A 379 -9.41 4.62 -19.37
N SER A 380 -9.68 3.76 -18.39
CA SER A 380 -9.81 2.29 -18.56
C SER A 380 -11.05 1.80 -19.34
N ASP A 381 -11.97 2.70 -19.68
CA ASP A 381 -13.26 2.36 -20.33
C ASP A 381 -13.39 3.02 -21.72
N VAL A 382 -12.27 3.36 -22.38
CA VAL A 382 -12.30 3.97 -23.72
C VAL A 382 -12.94 3.02 -24.75
N GLU A 383 -13.90 3.53 -25.51
CA GLU A 383 -14.58 2.80 -26.58
C GLU A 383 -14.39 3.53 -27.92
N PHE A 384 -14.14 2.76 -28.98
CA PHE A 384 -14.00 3.29 -30.34
C PHE A 384 -15.20 2.92 -31.21
N SER A 385 -15.56 3.81 -32.11
CA SER A 385 -16.55 3.56 -33.17
C SER A 385 -16.02 2.59 -34.23
N ASP A 386 -16.90 2.07 -35.07
CA ASP A 386 -16.54 1.21 -36.22
C ASP A 386 -15.59 1.91 -37.22
N GLU A 387 -15.48 3.24 -37.16
CA GLU A 387 -14.59 4.07 -37.99
C GLU A 387 -13.27 4.42 -37.28
N GLY A 388 -13.03 3.92 -36.06
CA GLY A 388 -11.78 4.11 -35.31
C GLY A 388 -11.71 5.37 -34.45
N TYR A 389 -12.78 6.17 -34.38
CA TYR A 389 -12.84 7.37 -33.54
C TYR A 389 -13.35 7.09 -32.13
N ILE A 390 -12.86 7.81 -31.12
CA ILE A 390 -13.31 7.71 -29.72
C ILE A 390 -14.79 8.05 -29.61
N ASN A 391 -15.52 7.22 -28.86
CA ASN A 391 -16.91 7.45 -28.52
C ASN A 391 -17.01 8.33 -27.28
N TYR A 392 -17.24 9.63 -27.47
CA TYR A 392 -17.32 10.57 -26.35
C TYR A 392 -18.59 10.41 -25.48
N ASP A 393 -19.60 9.63 -25.90
CA ASP A 393 -20.85 9.45 -25.15
C ASP A 393 -20.66 8.70 -23.81
N VAL A 394 -19.53 8.03 -23.62
CA VAL A 394 -19.17 7.34 -22.36
C VAL A 394 -18.47 8.25 -21.34
N PHE A 395 -18.04 9.46 -21.74
CA PHE A 395 -17.35 10.40 -20.86
C PHE A 395 -18.28 11.51 -20.39
N ASP A 396 -18.14 11.95 -19.14
CA ASP A 396 -18.92 13.04 -18.53
C ASP A 396 -18.39 14.45 -18.91
N GLU A 397 -17.53 14.54 -19.93
CA GLU A 397 -16.77 15.73 -20.32
C GLU A 397 -16.91 16.02 -21.82
N THR A 398 -16.58 17.25 -22.24
CA THR A 398 -16.56 17.59 -23.67
C THR A 398 -15.29 17.04 -24.34
N PRO A 399 -15.30 16.77 -25.67
CA PRO A 399 -14.09 16.31 -26.37
C PRO A 399 -12.88 17.22 -26.16
N GLU A 400 -13.09 18.54 -26.11
CA GLU A 400 -12.02 19.52 -25.87
C GLU A 400 -11.43 19.40 -24.46
N GLU A 401 -12.26 19.18 -23.44
CA GLU A 401 -11.81 18.94 -22.06
C GLU A 401 -11.06 17.61 -21.93
N TYR A 402 -11.54 16.56 -22.59
CA TYR A 402 -10.92 15.24 -22.60
C TYR A 402 -9.49 15.27 -23.18
N TRP A 403 -9.29 15.86 -24.36
CA TRP A 403 -7.96 15.99 -24.95
C TRP A 403 -7.04 16.91 -24.14
N THR A 404 -7.57 17.97 -23.54
CA THR A 404 -6.79 18.82 -22.64
C THR A 404 -6.28 18.02 -21.43
N SER A 405 -7.10 17.12 -20.88
CA SER A 405 -6.69 16.25 -19.76
C SER A 405 -5.61 15.25 -20.16
N ILE A 406 -5.64 14.74 -21.39
CA ILE A 406 -4.59 13.85 -21.92
C ILE A 406 -3.29 14.61 -22.06
N ASP A 407 -3.29 15.78 -22.73
CA ASP A 407 -2.10 16.61 -22.90
C ASP A 407 -1.47 16.99 -21.54
N GLU A 408 -2.30 17.41 -20.57
CA GLU A 408 -1.82 17.71 -19.21
C GLU A 408 -1.25 16.47 -18.50
N GLY A 409 -1.81 15.28 -18.74
CA GLY A 409 -1.33 14.02 -18.20
C GLY A 409 0.03 13.60 -18.77
N MET A 410 0.25 13.82 -20.07
CA MET A 410 1.54 13.56 -20.73
C MET A 410 2.61 14.55 -20.26
N ASP A 411 2.28 15.83 -20.12
CA ASP A 411 3.18 16.84 -19.54
C ASP A 411 3.62 16.46 -18.10
N ILE A 412 2.72 15.87 -17.31
CA ILE A 412 3.04 15.39 -15.96
C ILE A 412 3.95 14.17 -16.02
N TYR A 413 3.66 13.20 -16.88
CA TYR A 413 4.48 12.01 -17.04
C TYR A 413 5.92 12.36 -17.43
N ASP A 414 6.11 13.29 -18.36
CA ASP A 414 7.45 13.78 -18.74
C ASP A 414 8.21 14.37 -17.54
N LEU A 415 7.51 15.12 -16.68
CA LEU A 415 8.09 15.66 -15.45
C LEU A 415 8.43 14.56 -14.44
N GLU A 416 7.58 13.54 -14.30
CA GLU A 416 7.80 12.42 -13.38
C GLU A 416 8.97 11.55 -13.83
N ILE A 417 9.07 11.22 -15.12
CA ILE A 417 10.21 10.52 -15.69
C ILE A 417 11.48 11.33 -15.51
N GLN A 418 11.44 12.65 -15.75
CA GLN A 418 12.60 13.51 -15.51
C GLN A 418 13.02 13.54 -14.02
N GLU A 419 12.07 13.52 -13.08
CA GLU A 419 12.37 13.46 -11.64
C GLU A 419 12.92 12.10 -11.21
N ILE A 420 12.39 11.00 -11.76
CA ILE A 420 12.91 9.64 -11.56
C ILE A 420 14.34 9.55 -12.10
N GLN A 421 14.58 10.04 -13.32
CA GLN A 421 15.89 10.06 -13.96
C GLN A 421 16.91 10.90 -13.19
N ALA A 422 16.50 12.06 -12.65
CA ALA A 422 17.33 12.90 -11.80
C ALA A 422 17.68 12.27 -10.44
N GLY A 423 16.94 11.23 -10.02
CA GLY A 423 17.15 10.50 -8.78
C GLY A 423 18.18 9.36 -8.88
N TYR A 424 18.51 8.89 -10.08
CA TYR A 424 19.52 7.86 -10.29
C TYR A 424 20.94 8.39 -10.08
N THR A 425 21.78 7.58 -9.44
CA THR A 425 23.22 7.84 -9.29
C THR A 425 23.99 7.31 -10.50
N ASP A 426 25.23 7.75 -10.70
CA ASP A 426 26.07 7.25 -11.80
C ASP A 426 26.26 5.71 -11.74
N ALA A 427 26.20 5.13 -10.53
CA ALA A 427 26.25 3.70 -10.32
C ALA A 427 24.98 2.97 -10.82
N ASP A 428 23.81 3.61 -10.67
CA ASP A 428 22.54 3.03 -11.13
C ASP A 428 22.46 3.07 -12.66
N TRP A 429 22.90 4.18 -13.28
CA TRP A 429 23.02 4.29 -14.73
C TRP A 429 24.02 3.29 -15.31
N TYR A 430 25.16 3.10 -14.65
CA TYR A 430 26.15 2.10 -15.07
C TYR A 430 25.61 0.67 -15.00
N GLU A 431 24.80 0.32 -13.99
CA GLU A 431 24.17 -0.99 -13.89
C GLU A 431 23.11 -1.21 -14.98
N TYR A 432 22.29 -0.18 -15.26
CA TYR A 432 21.31 -0.20 -16.36
C TYR A 432 22.01 -0.39 -17.72
N ASP A 433 23.05 0.39 -18.00
CA ASP A 433 23.77 0.32 -19.26
C ASP A 433 24.44 -1.06 -19.45
N LEU A 434 24.90 -1.68 -18.36
CA LEU A 434 25.47 -3.04 -18.39
C LEU A 434 24.44 -4.11 -18.74
N GLU A 435 23.22 -3.95 -18.25
CA GLU A 435 22.13 -4.89 -18.54
C GLU A 435 21.68 -4.75 -20.00
N GLU A 436 21.54 -3.52 -20.49
CA GLU A 436 20.97 -3.23 -21.80
C GLU A 436 21.98 -3.40 -22.94
N PHE A 437 23.17 -2.81 -22.82
CA PHE A 437 24.16 -2.75 -23.90
C PHE A 437 25.29 -3.76 -23.75
N GLY A 438 25.41 -4.36 -22.56
CA GLY A 438 26.41 -5.37 -22.25
C GLY A 438 27.82 -4.81 -22.02
N GLN A 439 28.63 -5.61 -21.34
CA GLN A 439 29.95 -5.20 -20.83
C GLN A 439 30.89 -4.61 -21.90
N GLU A 440 30.92 -5.16 -23.13
CA GLU A 440 31.84 -4.68 -24.17
C GLU A 440 31.55 -3.23 -24.60
N GLN A 441 30.27 -2.85 -24.67
CA GLN A 441 29.87 -1.49 -25.07
C GLN A 441 30.02 -0.50 -23.91
N VAL A 442 29.67 -0.92 -22.69
CA VAL A 442 29.82 -0.09 -21.48
C VAL A 442 31.29 0.17 -21.14
N ASP A 443 32.18 -0.81 -21.33
CA ASP A 443 33.62 -0.64 -21.15
C ASP A 443 34.21 0.42 -22.11
N GLU A 444 33.60 0.62 -23.29
CA GLU A 444 33.98 1.67 -24.23
C GLU A 444 33.55 3.06 -23.73
N TRP A 445 32.36 3.17 -23.13
CA TRP A 445 31.81 4.44 -22.66
C TRP A 445 32.40 4.90 -21.33
N TYR A 446 32.49 4.00 -20.35
CA TYR A 446 32.90 4.34 -18.98
C TYR A 446 34.33 3.89 -18.64
N GLY A 447 34.93 3.03 -19.47
CA GLY A 447 36.23 2.43 -19.22
C GLY A 447 36.13 1.04 -18.56
N THR A 448 37.24 0.30 -18.59
CA THR A 448 37.30 -1.10 -18.14
C THR A 448 37.37 -1.28 -16.62
N GLU A 449 37.69 -0.23 -15.87
CA GLU A 449 37.68 -0.21 -14.41
C GLU A 449 37.00 1.07 -13.94
N VAL A 450 35.74 0.95 -13.49
CA VAL A 450 34.95 2.06 -12.96
C VAL A 450 34.80 1.88 -11.45
N GLU A 451 35.13 2.91 -10.68
CA GLU A 451 34.90 2.94 -9.23
C GLU A 451 33.83 3.99 -8.91
N PHE A 452 32.94 3.68 -7.95
CA PHE A 452 31.90 4.59 -7.49
C PHE A 452 32.17 5.02 -6.05
N SER A 453 31.82 6.26 -5.73
CA SER A 453 31.87 6.80 -4.38
C SER A 453 30.78 6.18 -3.50
N ASP A 454 30.85 6.41 -2.19
CA ASP A 454 29.79 5.99 -1.25
C ASP A 454 28.41 6.61 -1.57
N GLU A 455 28.38 7.67 -2.38
CA GLU A 455 27.18 8.38 -2.84
C GLU A 455 26.76 7.96 -4.27
N GLY A 456 27.40 6.94 -4.85
CA GLY A 456 27.06 6.38 -6.16
C GLY A 456 27.59 7.18 -7.36
N GLN A 457 28.49 8.15 -7.14
CA GLN A 457 29.09 8.95 -8.22
C GLN A 457 30.39 8.31 -8.73
N ILE A 458 30.67 8.39 -10.04
CA ILE A 458 31.91 7.86 -10.62
C ILE A 458 33.13 8.61 -10.06
N VAL A 459 34.11 7.85 -9.59
CA VAL A 459 35.40 8.33 -9.09
C VAL A 459 36.40 8.30 -10.23
N TYR A 460 36.63 9.46 -10.85
CA TYR A 460 37.74 9.60 -11.80
C TYR A 460 39.07 9.76 -11.02
N GLU A 461 40.06 8.89 -11.28
CA GLU A 461 41.42 9.13 -10.78
C GLU A 461 41.97 10.43 -11.39
N GLU A 462 42.18 11.47 -10.57
CA GLU A 462 42.90 12.68 -10.98
C GLU A 462 44.32 12.31 -11.46
N GLN A 463 44.53 12.31 -12.79
CA GLN A 463 45.88 12.42 -13.34
C GLN A 463 46.40 13.83 -13.04
N TYR A 464 47.17 13.94 -11.95
CA TYR A 464 47.97 15.12 -11.64
C TYR A 464 48.92 15.42 -12.80
N TYR A 465 48.57 16.43 -13.61
CA TYR A 465 49.56 17.16 -14.40
C TYR A 465 50.45 17.95 -13.43
N GLU A 466 51.68 17.48 -13.21
CA GLU A 466 52.73 18.25 -12.52
C GLU A 466 53.07 19.52 -13.34
N ASP A 467 52.40 20.63 -13.05
CA ASP A 467 52.86 21.95 -13.47
C ASP A 467 53.96 22.43 -12.50
N GLU A 468 55.19 22.14 -12.89
CA GLU A 468 56.41 22.64 -12.27
C GLU A 468 56.55 24.16 -12.55
N TYR A 469 55.97 25.02 -11.71
CA TYR A 469 56.35 26.43 -11.66
C TYR A 469 56.58 26.97 -10.25
N LEU A 470 57.88 27.00 -9.93
CA LEU A 470 58.62 27.92 -9.08
C LEU A 470 57.84 28.74 -8.05
N THR A 471 58.10 28.37 -6.79
CA THR A 471 58.01 29.23 -5.61
C THR A 471 58.78 30.53 -5.80
N ASP A 472 58.09 31.67 -5.65
CA ASP A 472 58.73 32.87 -5.11
C ASP A 472 57.95 33.37 -3.90
N THR A 473 58.58 33.18 -2.74
CA THR A 473 58.17 33.62 -1.42
C THR A 473 58.15 35.15 -1.34
N TYR A 474 57.02 35.73 -0.93
CA TYR A 474 57.02 37.03 -0.27
C TYR A 474 56.35 36.91 1.11
N GLN A 475 57.20 36.95 2.13
CA GLN A 475 56.86 37.22 3.52
C GLN A 475 56.60 38.73 3.70
N GLU A 476 55.52 39.08 4.39
CA GLU A 476 55.45 40.23 5.30
C GLU A 476 54.66 39.72 6.52
N GLU A 477 55.31 39.31 7.61
CA GLU A 477 55.67 40.13 8.78
C GLU A 477 54.53 40.99 9.34
N TYR A 478 54.03 40.52 10.50
CA TYR A 478 53.47 41.22 11.68
C TYR A 478 52.82 42.61 11.57
#